data_AF-A0AAD3R7S9-F1
#
_entry.id   AF-A0AAD3R7S9-F1
#
_cell.length_a   1.000
_cell.length_b   1.000
_cell.length_c   1.000
_cell.angle_alpha   90.00
_cell.angle_beta   90.00
_cell.angle_gamma   90.00
#
_symmetry.space_group_name_H-M   'P 1'
#
loop_
_entity.id
_entity.type
_entity.pdbx_description
1 polymer ?
#
loop_
_entity_poly.entity_id
_entity_poly.type
_entity_poly.pdbx_seq_one_letter_code
_entity_poly.pdbx_strand_id
1 'polypeptide(L)'
;MSVKLRFDSPQMEVWSHRAAPSRVQLSLNGRQRPSSARNSLRSKAMTGSKSPRMHLSPSRGGGGVWSLQPEQVDRVFQALRKGLKEYLEGHQAEMDFLSSQQRETKRNSRLAFLYDLEKEIRALERYIRRLEFQISKVEELYETYCIQWRLCQGAVNMKRAFSLSPSTRASRESLLELNRNHRHSLQ
;
A
#
# COMPACT_ATOMS: atom_id res chain seq x y z
N MET A 1 -19.83 -38.54 -42.12
CA MET A 1 -20.45 -38.91 -40.83
C MET A 1 -19.37 -39.58 -39.98
N SER A 2 -19.13 -39.05 -38.76
CA SER A 2 -18.20 -39.56 -37.72
C SER A 2 -16.71 -39.59 -38.12
N VAL A 3 -15.73 -39.33 -37.27
CA VAL A 3 -15.50 -39.93 -35.95
C VAL A 3 -14.80 -38.96 -34.99
N LYS A 4 -15.25 -38.99 -33.74
CA LYS A 4 -14.72 -38.29 -32.57
C LYS A 4 -13.56 -39.12 -32.01
N LEU A 5 -12.37 -38.53 -31.87
CA LEU A 5 -11.29 -39.12 -31.08
C LEU A 5 -10.85 -38.12 -30.01
N ARG A 6 -11.21 -38.45 -28.77
CA ARG A 6 -10.64 -37.92 -27.54
C ARG A 6 -9.46 -38.81 -27.20
N PHE A 7 -8.30 -38.22 -26.89
CA PHE A 7 -7.21 -38.92 -26.24
C PHE A 7 -7.06 -38.38 -24.83
N ASP A 8 -7.14 -39.31 -23.89
CA ASP A 8 -6.91 -39.19 -22.46
C ASP A 8 -5.51 -39.75 -22.17
N SER A 9 -4.79 -39.19 -21.19
CA SER A 9 -3.45 -39.65 -20.80
C SER A 9 -3.05 -39.05 -19.44
N PRO A 10 -2.24 -39.75 -18.62
CA PRO A 10 -2.73 -40.30 -17.35
C PRO A 10 -2.07 -39.71 -16.09
N GLN A 11 -2.71 -39.97 -14.95
CA GLN A 11 -2.22 -39.76 -13.59
C GLN A 11 -1.47 -40.99 -13.03
N MET A 12 -0.72 -40.72 -11.96
CA MET A 12 0.03 -41.59 -11.02
C MET A 12 1.48 -41.90 -11.45
N GLU A 13 2.49 -41.68 -10.61
CA GLU A 13 2.61 -42.25 -9.26
C GLU A 13 3.49 -41.45 -8.27
N VAL A 14 3.00 -41.43 -7.02
CA VAL A 14 3.71 -41.79 -5.77
C VAL A 14 4.97 -41.00 -5.39
N TRP A 15 4.83 -40.15 -4.37
CA TRP A 15 5.84 -40.00 -3.31
C TRP A 15 5.16 -40.14 -1.94
N SER A 16 5.57 -41.15 -1.19
CA SER A 16 5.30 -41.27 0.25
C SER A 16 6.31 -42.19 0.89
N HIS A 17 7.24 -41.63 1.68
CA HIS A 17 7.81 -42.18 2.92
C HIS A 17 8.55 -41.02 3.63
N ARG A 18 8.06 -40.47 4.75
CA ARG A 18 8.14 -40.94 6.15
C ARG A 18 9.48 -40.55 6.82
N ALA A 19 9.43 -39.62 7.77
CA ALA A 19 9.88 -39.77 9.18
C ALA A 19 10.42 -38.46 9.79
N ALA A 20 9.85 -38.09 10.94
CA ALA A 20 10.38 -37.14 11.91
C ALA A 20 11.52 -37.75 12.72
N PRO A 21 12.34 -36.93 13.40
CA PRO A 21 13.06 -37.37 14.59
C PRO A 21 12.55 -36.71 15.87
N SER A 22 12.40 -37.58 16.87
CA SER A 22 11.98 -37.29 18.24
C SER A 22 13.17 -36.87 19.12
N ARG A 23 12.95 -35.78 19.87
CA ARG A 23 13.37 -35.45 21.25
C ARG A 23 14.38 -36.35 21.97
N VAL A 24 15.45 -35.74 22.50
CA VAL A 24 16.12 -36.14 23.76
C VAL A 24 16.51 -34.88 24.53
N GLN A 25 15.89 -34.63 25.69
CA GLN A 25 16.62 -34.24 26.89
C GLN A 25 15.76 -34.46 28.15
N LEU A 26 16.31 -35.21 29.08
CA LEU A 26 15.78 -35.54 30.40
C LEU A 26 16.24 -34.52 31.44
N SER A 27 15.38 -34.27 32.43
CA SER A 27 15.65 -34.35 33.88
C SER A 27 15.17 -33.15 34.73
N LEU A 28 14.06 -33.42 35.43
CA LEU A 28 13.79 -33.26 36.87
C LEU A 28 14.44 -32.11 37.68
N ASN A 29 13.55 -31.27 38.24
CA ASN A 29 13.45 -30.71 39.61
C ASN A 29 12.94 -29.26 39.48
N GLY A 30 11.97 -28.73 40.22
CA GLY A 30 11.18 -29.14 41.38
C GLY A 30 10.49 -27.85 41.89
N ARG A 31 9.33 -27.96 42.55
CA ARG A 31 8.70 -26.98 43.49
C ARG A 31 8.49 -25.53 42.98
N GLN A 32 7.34 -24.86 43.06
CA GLN A 32 6.27 -24.86 44.05
C GLN A 32 5.13 -23.98 43.51
N ARG A 33 3.88 -24.37 43.77
CA ARG A 33 2.71 -23.47 43.78
C ARG A 33 2.85 -22.46 44.93
N PRO A 34 2.11 -21.35 44.87
CA PRO A 34 1.16 -21.18 45.95
C PRO A 34 -0.24 -20.80 45.45
N SER A 35 -1.21 -21.56 45.93
CA SER A 35 -2.55 -21.09 46.22
C SER A 35 -2.56 -20.52 47.64
N SER A 36 -3.17 -19.36 47.86
CA SER A 36 -3.76 -19.06 49.16
C SER A 36 -4.93 -18.10 49.00
N ALA A 37 -6.12 -18.66 49.20
CA ALA A 37 -7.32 -17.92 49.53
C ALA A 37 -7.30 -17.64 51.04
N ARG A 38 -7.70 -16.42 51.44
CA ARG A 38 -8.69 -16.21 52.53
C ARG A 38 -8.99 -14.72 52.79
N ASN A 39 -10.30 -14.46 52.73
CA ASN A 39 -11.10 -13.57 53.56
C ASN A 39 -10.81 -12.06 53.54
N SER A 40 -11.87 -11.26 53.32
CA SER A 40 -12.59 -10.64 54.45
C SER A 40 -13.67 -9.64 53.99
N LEU A 41 -14.92 -9.91 54.43
CA LEU A 41 -15.97 -8.97 54.81
C LEU A 41 -16.60 -8.02 53.75
N ARG A 42 -17.68 -8.56 53.17
CA ARG A 42 -19.03 -7.96 53.04
C ARG A 42 -19.27 -6.68 53.85
N SER A 43 -19.54 -5.58 53.16
CA SER A 43 -20.42 -4.50 53.63
C SER A 43 -21.55 -4.30 52.61
N LYS A 44 -22.78 -4.26 53.13
CA LYS A 44 -24.06 -4.17 52.41
C LYS A 44 -24.73 -2.85 52.78
N ALA A 45 -25.51 -2.33 51.83
CA ALA A 45 -26.52 -1.26 51.91
C ALA A 45 -26.00 0.17 51.64
N MET A 46 -26.71 1.09 50.96
CA MET A 46 -27.96 1.10 50.18
C MET A 46 -28.03 2.48 49.48
N THR A 47 -28.80 2.60 48.40
CA THR A 47 -29.34 3.84 47.77
C THR A 47 -28.39 4.81 47.07
N GLY A 48 -28.73 5.17 45.82
CA GLY A 48 -28.11 6.31 45.12
C GLY A 48 -28.08 6.12 43.61
N SER A 49 -29.20 6.45 42.96
CA SER A 49 -29.28 6.56 41.51
C SER A 49 -28.30 7.60 40.96
N LYS A 50 -27.92 7.41 39.68
CA LYS A 50 -27.26 8.33 38.72
C LYS A 50 -25.81 7.96 38.40
N SER A 51 -25.66 7.07 37.41
CA SER A 51 -24.45 7.01 36.58
C SER A 51 -24.45 8.23 35.64
N PRO A 52 -23.46 9.15 35.69
CA PRO A 52 -23.30 10.15 34.65
C PRO A 52 -22.62 9.45 33.46
N ARG A 53 -23.47 9.01 32.54
CA ARG A 53 -23.29 9.04 31.08
C ARG A 53 -21.84 9.32 30.67
N MET A 54 -21.09 8.26 30.41
CA MET A 54 -19.82 8.36 29.69
C MET A 54 -20.10 9.13 28.40
N HIS A 55 -19.51 10.31 28.27
CA HIS A 55 -19.46 11.01 27.00
C HIS A 55 -18.55 10.17 26.11
N LEU A 56 -19.16 9.26 25.35
CA LEU A 56 -18.53 8.67 24.19
C LEU A 56 -18.19 9.85 23.29
N SER A 57 -16.93 10.28 23.34
CA SER A 57 -16.30 11.05 22.29
C SER A 57 -16.73 10.42 20.97
N PRO A 58 -17.26 11.18 19.99
CA PRO A 58 -17.46 10.64 18.68
C PRO A 58 -16.05 10.30 18.19
N SER A 59 -15.74 9.01 18.21
CA SER A 59 -14.64 8.46 17.43
C SER A 59 -14.83 9.05 16.04
N ARG A 60 -13.96 9.98 15.67
CA ARG A 60 -13.87 10.53 14.33
C ARG A 60 -13.52 9.33 13.46
N GLY A 61 -14.56 8.66 12.97
CA GLY A 61 -14.44 7.49 12.14
C GLY A 61 -13.59 7.84 10.92
N GLY A 62 -12.58 7.00 10.68
CA GLY A 62 -12.00 6.79 9.34
C GLY A 62 -11.41 7.99 8.61
N GLY A 63 -11.04 9.08 9.29
CA GLY A 63 -10.49 10.29 8.65
C GLY A 63 -8.97 10.33 8.53
N GLY A 64 -8.24 9.34 9.06
CA GLY A 64 -6.78 9.41 9.21
C GLY A 64 -5.97 9.38 7.91
N VAL A 65 -6.57 8.92 6.80
CA VAL A 65 -5.88 8.86 5.49
C VAL A 65 -6.03 10.17 4.71
N TRP A 66 -7.10 10.92 4.96
CA TRP A 66 -7.44 12.15 4.23
C TRP A 66 -6.85 13.40 4.87
N SER A 67 -6.10 13.27 5.97
CA SER A 67 -5.51 14.39 6.70
C SER A 67 -4.13 14.79 6.22
N LEU A 68 -3.55 14.08 5.22
CA LEU A 68 -2.43 14.65 4.49
C LEU A 68 -2.96 15.88 3.75
N GLN A 69 -2.55 17.06 4.22
CA GLN A 69 -2.94 18.30 3.57
C GLN A 69 -2.56 18.21 2.08
N PRO A 70 -3.44 18.59 1.14
CA PRO A 70 -3.15 18.59 -0.30
C PRO A 70 -1.82 19.26 -0.64
N GLU A 71 -1.50 20.32 0.09
CA GLU A 71 -0.25 21.07 0.01
C GLU A 71 0.96 20.20 0.36
N GLN A 72 0.83 19.30 1.34
CA GLN A 72 1.88 18.35 1.68
C GLN A 72 2.07 17.29 0.61
N VAL A 73 0.98 16.74 0.06
CA VAL A 73 1.06 15.75 -1.04
C VAL A 73 1.68 16.37 -2.28
N ASP A 74 1.30 17.61 -2.61
CA ASP A 74 1.84 18.35 -3.73
C ASP A 74 3.35 18.62 -3.55
N ARG A 75 3.78 19.07 -2.37
CA ARG A 75 5.21 19.22 -2.05
C ARG A 75 5.99 17.92 -2.24
N VAL A 76 5.46 16.81 -1.74
CA VAL A 76 6.10 15.49 -1.87
C VAL A 76 6.17 15.05 -3.32
N PHE A 77 5.08 15.19 -4.07
CA PHE A 77 5.03 14.85 -5.49
C PHE A 77 6.05 15.67 -6.29
N GLN A 78 6.08 16.99 -6.10
CA GLN A 78 7.02 17.86 -6.80
C GLN A 78 8.48 17.51 -6.49
N ALA A 79 8.80 17.29 -5.21
CA ALA A 79 10.15 16.89 -4.80
C ALA A 79 10.55 15.53 -5.39
N LEU A 80 9.65 14.54 -5.34
CA LEU A 80 9.88 13.21 -5.89
C LEU A 80 10.06 13.24 -7.40
N ARG A 81 9.15 13.89 -8.13
CA ARG A 81 9.21 14.03 -9.58
C ARG A 81 10.50 14.73 -10.01
N LYS A 82 10.88 15.80 -9.30
CA LYS A 82 12.13 16.53 -9.57
C LYS A 82 13.34 15.62 -9.37
N GLY A 83 13.46 14.96 -8.22
CA GLY A 83 14.59 14.07 -7.92
C GLY A 83 14.69 12.90 -8.90
N LEU A 84 13.57 12.31 -9.31
CA LEU A 84 13.58 11.24 -10.32
C LEU A 84 14.03 11.73 -11.70
N LYS A 85 13.66 12.96 -12.09
CA LYS A 85 14.11 13.57 -13.36
C LYS A 85 15.60 13.89 -13.34
N GLU A 86 16.08 14.50 -12.26
CA GLU A 86 17.52 14.76 -12.09
C GLU A 86 18.33 13.45 -12.11
N TYR A 87 17.80 12.41 -11.48
CA TYR A 87 18.42 11.10 -11.49
C TYR A 87 18.43 10.47 -12.90
N LEU A 88 17.32 10.56 -13.63
CA LEU A 88 17.23 10.13 -15.04
C LEU A 88 18.24 10.87 -15.93
N GLU A 89 18.34 12.20 -15.79
CA GLU A 89 19.27 13.04 -16.53
C GLU A 89 20.73 12.62 -16.28
N GLY A 90 21.09 12.28 -15.03
CA GLY A 90 22.41 11.75 -14.70
C GLY A 90 22.73 10.45 -15.46
N HIS A 91 21.79 9.51 -15.53
CA HIS A 91 21.94 8.26 -16.28
C HIS A 91 21.99 8.48 -17.79
N GLN A 92 21.25 9.46 -18.32
CA GLN A 92 21.32 9.84 -19.73
C GLN A 92 22.69 10.44 -20.08
N ALA A 93 23.23 11.30 -19.24
CA ALA A 93 24.57 11.87 -19.43
C ALA A 93 25.67 10.80 -19.37
N GLU A 94 25.55 9.83 -18.46
CA GLU A 94 26.46 8.67 -18.39
C GLU A 94 26.38 7.82 -19.67
N MET A 95 25.18 7.58 -20.19
CA MET A 95 24.98 6.86 -21.45
C MET A 95 25.63 7.59 -22.63
N ASP A 96 25.49 8.92 -22.69
CA ASP A 96 26.10 9.75 -23.73
C ASP A 96 27.63 9.70 -23.65
N PHE A 97 28.19 9.71 -22.43
CA PHE A 97 29.62 9.56 -22.18
C PHE A 97 30.15 8.19 -22.60
N LEU A 98 29.49 7.10 -22.21
CA LEU A 98 29.89 5.74 -22.65
C LEU A 98 29.77 5.61 -24.17
N SER A 99 28.75 6.23 -24.76
CA SER A 99 28.56 6.24 -26.22
C SER A 99 29.64 7.05 -26.95
N SER A 100 30.13 8.17 -26.40
CA SER A 100 31.28 8.90 -26.95
C SER A 100 32.56 8.09 -26.81
N GLN A 101 32.79 7.50 -25.63
CA GLN A 101 33.93 6.63 -25.38
C GLN A 101 33.94 5.44 -26.36
N GLN A 102 32.78 4.86 -26.67
CA GLN A 102 32.67 3.77 -27.63
C GLN A 102 33.07 4.21 -29.06
N ARG A 103 32.77 5.44 -29.47
CA ARG A 103 33.19 5.98 -30.78
C ARG A 103 34.69 6.22 -30.87
N GLU A 104 35.32 6.59 -29.76
CA GLU A 104 36.75 6.90 -29.67
C GLU A 104 37.61 5.63 -29.54
N THR A 105 37.18 4.68 -28.70
CA THR A 105 37.94 3.46 -28.37
C THR A 105 37.97 2.40 -29.47
N LYS A 106 36.99 2.41 -30.39
CA LYS A 106 36.91 1.50 -31.57
C LYS A 106 38.17 1.49 -32.44
N ARG A 107 39.01 2.53 -32.37
CA ARG A 107 40.24 2.64 -33.18
C ARG A 107 41.46 1.96 -32.54
N ASN A 108 41.48 1.79 -31.20
CA ASN A 108 42.72 1.49 -30.46
C ASN A 108 42.59 0.40 -29.37
N SER A 109 41.44 -0.27 -29.22
CA SER A 109 41.18 -1.21 -28.11
C SER A 109 41.00 -2.67 -28.51
N ARG A 110 41.20 -3.58 -27.56
CA ARG A 110 40.95 -5.03 -27.72
C ARG A 110 39.45 -5.30 -27.87
N LEU A 111 39.11 -6.32 -28.66
CA LEU A 111 37.71 -6.68 -28.97
C LEU A 111 36.85 -6.98 -27.73
N ALA A 112 37.41 -7.67 -26.73
CA ALA A 112 36.70 -7.99 -25.48
C ALA A 112 36.21 -6.73 -24.75
N PHE A 113 37.06 -5.70 -24.66
CA PHE A 113 36.71 -4.41 -24.04
C PHE A 113 35.55 -3.72 -24.77
N LEU A 114 35.51 -3.79 -26.10
CA LEU A 114 34.43 -3.19 -26.89
C LEU A 114 33.08 -3.89 -26.64
N TYR A 115 33.09 -5.20 -26.44
CA TYR A 115 31.89 -5.97 -26.10
C TYR A 115 31.36 -5.64 -24.70
N ASP A 116 32.26 -5.53 -23.71
CA ASP A 116 31.87 -5.17 -22.35
C ASP A 116 31.25 -3.76 -22.32
N LEU A 117 31.86 -2.81 -23.04
CA LEU A 117 31.34 -1.46 -23.18
C LEU A 117 29.96 -1.41 -23.86
N GLU A 118 29.76 -2.16 -24.95
CA GLU A 118 28.44 -2.23 -25.60
C GLU A 118 27.38 -2.85 -24.68
N LYS A 119 27.76 -3.89 -23.92
CA LYS A 119 26.87 -4.54 -22.97
C LYS A 119 26.45 -3.58 -21.86
N GLU A 120 27.37 -2.76 -21.37
CA GLU A 120 27.12 -1.73 -20.36
C GLU A 120 26.16 -0.65 -20.88
N ILE A 121 26.42 -0.10 -22.08
CA ILE A 121 25.52 0.86 -22.73
C ILE A 121 24.10 0.28 -22.85
N ARG A 122 23.96 -0.96 -23.35
CA ARG A 122 22.65 -1.61 -23.47
C ARG A 122 21.99 -1.89 -22.12
N ALA A 123 22.75 -2.14 -21.06
CA ALA A 123 22.20 -2.31 -19.72
C ALA A 123 21.64 -0.98 -19.18
N LEU A 124 22.38 0.11 -19.41
CA LEU A 124 22.02 1.47 -19.01
C LEU A 124 20.79 1.98 -19.77
N GLU A 125 20.71 1.76 -21.09
CA GLU A 125 19.53 2.06 -21.90
C GLU A 125 18.25 1.43 -21.32
N ARG A 126 18.31 0.13 -20.99
CA ARG A 126 17.17 -0.56 -20.39
C ARG A 126 16.82 0.00 -19.02
N TYR A 127 17.80 0.48 -18.27
CA TYR A 127 17.58 1.09 -16.97
C TYR A 127 16.90 2.45 -17.09
N ILE A 128 17.37 3.30 -18.00
CA ILE A 128 16.74 4.58 -18.37
C ILE A 128 15.26 4.36 -18.71
N ARG A 129 14.95 3.39 -19.59
CA ARG A 129 13.56 3.06 -19.95
C ARG A 129 12.71 2.64 -18.75
N ARG A 130 13.29 1.91 -17.78
CA ARG A 130 12.59 1.55 -16.54
C ARG A 130 12.34 2.76 -15.66
N LEU A 131 13.31 3.67 -15.54
CA LEU A 131 13.16 4.90 -14.77
C LEU A 131 12.09 5.82 -15.36
N GLU A 132 12.09 6.01 -16.67
CA GLU A 132 11.05 6.77 -17.39
C GLU A 132 9.66 6.22 -17.07
N PHE A 133 9.49 4.90 -17.14
CA PHE A 133 8.24 4.24 -16.78
C PHE A 133 7.84 4.49 -15.32
N GLN A 134 8.78 4.42 -14.37
CA GLN A 134 8.49 4.71 -12.96
C GLN A 134 8.08 6.17 -12.75
N ILE A 135 8.72 7.12 -13.45
CA ILE A 135 8.34 8.54 -13.41
C ILE A 135 6.89 8.70 -13.89
N SER A 136 6.54 8.11 -15.04
CA SER A 136 5.17 8.14 -15.54
C SER A 136 4.18 7.54 -14.56
N LYS A 137 4.56 6.47 -13.83
CA LYS A 137 3.68 5.86 -12.84
C LYS A 137 3.42 6.77 -11.64
N VAL A 138 4.43 7.51 -11.19
CA VAL A 138 4.28 8.51 -10.13
C VAL A 138 3.37 9.66 -10.58
N GLU A 139 3.51 10.12 -11.82
CA GLU A 139 2.64 11.17 -12.40
C GLU A 139 1.18 10.70 -12.49
N GLU A 140 0.92 9.49 -13.00
CA GLU A 140 -0.43 8.90 -13.07
C GLU A 140 -1.10 8.79 -11.68
N LEU A 141 -0.35 8.37 -10.66
CA LEU A 141 -0.85 8.26 -9.29
C LEU A 141 -1.25 9.63 -8.72
N TYR A 142 -0.45 10.66 -8.97
CA TYR A 142 -0.75 12.01 -8.52
C TYR A 142 -2.00 12.59 -9.21
N GLU A 143 -2.15 12.36 -10.51
CA GLU A 143 -3.35 12.76 -11.25
C GLU A 143 -4.61 12.07 -10.70
N THR A 144 -4.52 10.77 -10.44
CA THR A 144 -5.61 9.98 -9.85
C THR A 144 -5.99 10.52 -8.46
N TYR A 145 -4.99 10.80 -7.62
CA TYR A 145 -5.19 11.43 -6.32
C TYR A 145 -5.89 12.78 -6.44
N CYS A 146 -5.47 13.65 -7.36
CA CYS A 146 -6.06 14.97 -7.56
C CYS A 146 -7.55 14.90 -7.91
N ILE A 147 -7.94 13.94 -8.75
CA ILE A 147 -9.34 13.71 -9.11
C ILE A 147 -10.13 13.26 -7.88
N GLN A 148 -9.64 12.25 -7.15
CA GLN A 148 -10.29 11.74 -5.94
C GLN A 148 -10.45 12.82 -4.88
N TRP A 149 -9.39 13.60 -4.63
CA TRP A 149 -9.42 14.71 -3.68
C TRP A 149 -10.50 15.73 -4.03
N ARG A 150 -10.58 16.16 -5.31
CA ARG A 150 -11.57 17.12 -5.77
C ARG A 150 -13.01 16.61 -5.60
N LEU A 151 -13.25 15.33 -5.93
CA LEU A 151 -14.56 14.70 -5.76
C LEU A 151 -14.97 14.65 -4.28
N CYS A 152 -14.05 14.26 -3.40
CA CYS A 152 -14.32 14.21 -1.97
C CYS A 152 -14.56 15.61 -1.38
N GLN A 153 -13.79 16.61 -1.80
CA GLN A 153 -14.05 17.99 -1.41
C GLN A 153 -15.42 18.48 -1.90
N GLY A 154 -15.80 18.13 -3.13
CA GLY A 154 -17.14 18.39 -3.66
C GLY A 154 -18.24 17.78 -2.80
N ALA A 155 -18.11 16.50 -2.43
CA ALA A 155 -19.07 15.82 -1.55
C ALA A 155 -19.16 16.44 -0.15
N VAL A 156 -18.03 16.85 0.45
CA VAL A 156 -17.99 17.57 1.73
C VAL A 156 -18.70 18.92 1.62
N ASN A 157 -18.45 19.67 0.54
CA ASN A 157 -19.10 20.95 0.28
C ASN A 157 -20.62 20.78 0.10
N MET A 158 -21.06 19.77 -0.67
CA MET A 158 -22.48 19.44 -0.82
C MET A 158 -23.13 19.07 0.51
N LYS A 159 -22.50 18.22 1.32
CA LYS A 159 -23.00 17.85 2.66
C LYS A 159 -23.16 19.08 3.55
N ARG A 160 -22.20 20.01 3.51
CA ARG A 160 -22.29 21.29 4.24
C ARG A 160 -23.46 22.14 3.73
N ALA A 161 -23.61 22.30 2.41
CA ALA A 161 -24.68 23.08 1.81
C ALA A 161 -26.08 22.52 2.16
N PHE A 162 -26.28 21.21 2.06
CA PHE A 162 -27.56 20.58 2.45
C PHE A 162 -27.84 20.69 3.95
N SER A 163 -26.82 20.67 4.79
CA SER A 163 -26.97 20.83 6.24
C SER A 163 -27.36 22.27 6.63
N LEU A 164 -26.93 23.26 5.84
CA LEU A 164 -27.27 24.68 6.03
C LEU A 164 -28.60 25.05 5.33
N SER A 165 -29.07 24.22 4.40
CA SER A 165 -30.32 24.44 3.70
C SER A 165 -31.52 24.18 4.62
N PRO A 166 -32.67 24.86 4.42
CA PRO A 166 -33.90 24.58 5.15
C PRO A 166 -34.23 23.08 5.08
N SER A 167 -34.63 22.50 6.21
CA SER A 167 -34.87 21.06 6.35
C SER A 167 -36.13 20.60 5.59
N THR A 168 -36.03 20.52 4.27
CA THR A 168 -37.04 19.95 3.37
C THR A 168 -36.85 18.44 3.23
N ARG A 169 -37.89 17.72 2.80
CA ARG A 169 -37.79 16.28 2.50
C ARG A 169 -36.67 15.97 1.52
N ALA A 170 -36.56 16.75 0.44
CA ALA A 170 -35.50 16.61 -0.55
C ALA A 170 -34.09 16.80 0.05
N SER A 171 -33.87 17.82 0.88
CA SER A 171 -32.57 18.05 1.53
C SER A 171 -32.14 16.87 2.44
N ARG A 172 -33.11 16.24 3.11
CA ARG A 172 -32.87 15.06 3.96
C ARG A 172 -32.52 13.84 3.11
N GLU A 173 -33.25 13.62 2.02
CA GLU A 173 -32.99 12.52 1.08
C GLU A 173 -31.59 12.66 0.44
N SER A 174 -31.20 13.86 0.00
CA SER A 174 -29.84 14.12 -0.53
C SER A 174 -28.73 13.88 0.50
N LEU A 175 -28.94 14.22 1.78
CA LEU A 175 -27.98 13.92 2.85
C LEU A 175 -27.84 12.41 3.10
N LEU A 176 -28.92 11.63 2.99
CA LEU A 176 -28.88 10.18 3.13
C LEU A 176 -28.13 9.53 1.98
N GLU A 177 -28.34 9.99 0.74
CA GLU A 177 -27.60 9.53 -0.44
C GLU A 177 -26.10 9.83 -0.34
N LEU A 178 -25.72 11.06 0.05
CA LEU A 178 -24.31 11.41 0.27
C LEU A 178 -23.64 10.54 1.34
N ASN A 179 -24.33 10.21 2.43
CA ASN A 179 -23.78 9.35 3.48
C ASN A 179 -23.66 7.88 3.03
N ARG A 180 -24.53 7.39 2.14
CA ARG A 180 -24.38 6.05 1.53
C ARG A 180 -23.16 6.03 0.60
N ASN A 181 -23.05 7.00 -0.29
CA ASN A 181 -21.96 7.10 -1.26
C ASN A 181 -20.58 7.27 -0.59
N HIS A 182 -20.49 8.06 0.49
CA HIS A 182 -19.25 8.23 1.25
C HIS A 182 -18.69 6.92 1.82
N ARG A 183 -19.55 5.93 2.13
CA ARG A 183 -19.09 4.62 2.62
C ARG A 183 -18.53 3.73 1.52
N HIS A 184 -18.97 3.91 0.28
CA HIS A 184 -18.51 3.13 -0.87
C HIS A 184 -17.18 3.63 -1.44
N SER A 185 -16.86 4.91 -1.30
CA SER A 185 -15.56 5.47 -1.74
C SER A 185 -14.38 5.16 -0.81
N LEU A 186 -14.62 4.43 0.29
CA LEU A 186 -13.61 4.05 1.30
C LEU A 186 -13.24 2.56 1.26
N GLN A 187 -13.78 1.79 0.31
CA GLN A 187 -13.41 0.40 0.02
C GLN A 187 -12.58 0.34 -1.26
#